data_AF-A0A484Y9T9-F1
#
_entry.id   AF-A0A484Y9T9-F1
#
_cell.length_a   1.000
_cell.length_b   1.000
_cell.length_c   1.000
_cell.angle_alpha   90.00
_cell.angle_beta   90.00
_cell.angle_gamma   90.00
#
_symmetry.space_group_name_H-M   'P 1'
#
loop_
_entity.id
_entity.type
_entity.pdbx_description
1 polymer ?
#
loop_
_entity_poly.entity_id
_entity_poly.type
_entity_poly.pdbx_seq_one_letter_code
_entity_poly.pdbx_strand_id
1 'polypeptide(L)'
;MFLVSLDATRGNILHLSTNYTQHQTGDSLRYSYKGNTEPTMHHRDIVQKVDMREAQFLRRSQFDEIQYGSAVLKRNGKGAILRPVITAHGHFRILKIRYPDVKTHIISHECFLRGAIITAWADQFRQQQGELWFVEEEISDSNADTPWHFKGTTYHGWWQNQWQRWEQGNNCKMVCLLTGASLERGANVSLATSRCFITWLTDQHDFTQSALLSAGRVTQMLTSLALKYNESLTPSC
;
A
#
# COMPACT_ATOMS: atom_id res chain seq x y z
N MET A 1 -10.22 -0.30 -6.50
CA MET A 1 -8.98 -0.18 -5.70
C MET A 1 -8.03 0.77 -6.42
N PHE A 2 -7.17 1.46 -5.69
CA PHE A 2 -6.02 2.19 -6.25
C PHE A 2 -4.75 1.86 -5.46
N LEU A 3 -3.60 2.11 -6.07
CA LEU A 3 -2.27 2.03 -5.48
C LEU A 3 -1.62 3.40 -5.62
N VAL A 4 -0.95 3.84 -4.57
CA VAL A 4 -0.22 5.09 -4.55
C VAL A 4 1.16 4.85 -3.95
N SER A 5 2.17 5.46 -4.56
CA SER A 5 3.53 5.52 -4.02
C SER A 5 3.93 6.97 -3.86
N LEU A 6 4.45 7.30 -2.69
CA LEU A 6 4.83 8.65 -2.32
C LEU A 6 6.30 8.66 -1.88
N ASP A 7 6.93 9.82 -2.02
CA ASP A 7 8.21 10.11 -1.37
C ASP A 7 7.99 10.09 0.15
N ALA A 8 8.70 9.22 0.86
CA ALA A 8 8.53 9.06 2.30
C ALA A 8 8.99 10.28 3.12
N THR A 9 9.84 11.14 2.54
CA THR A 9 10.38 12.35 3.19
C THR A 9 9.58 13.58 2.82
N ARG A 10 9.29 13.78 1.53
CA ARG A 10 8.63 15.00 1.02
C ARG A 10 7.11 14.88 0.94
N GLY A 11 6.58 13.65 0.97
CA GLY A 11 5.16 13.40 0.83
C GLY A 11 4.60 13.53 -0.58
N ASN A 12 5.40 13.93 -1.57
CA ASN A 12 4.92 14.02 -2.95
C ASN A 12 4.54 12.64 -3.50
N ILE A 13 3.42 12.56 -4.21
CA ILE A 13 3.00 11.39 -4.96
C ILE A 13 3.94 11.22 -6.15
N LEU A 14 4.61 10.07 -6.21
CA LEU A 14 5.50 9.67 -7.29
C LEU A 14 4.74 8.93 -8.39
N HIS A 15 3.77 8.10 -7.99
CA HIS A 15 2.92 7.37 -8.91
C HIS A 15 1.59 6.97 -8.27
N LEU A 16 0.54 6.96 -9.07
CA LEU A 16 -0.78 6.48 -8.70
C LEU A 16 -1.32 5.61 -9.83
N SER A 17 -1.90 4.47 -9.47
CA SER A 17 -2.56 3.56 -10.43
C SER A 17 -3.89 3.09 -9.89
N THR A 18 -4.84 2.78 -10.77
CA THR A 18 -6.07 2.07 -10.42
C THR A 18 -6.16 0.75 -11.17
N ASN A 19 -6.79 -0.24 -10.57
CA ASN A 19 -7.08 -1.50 -11.25
C ASN A 19 -8.34 -1.42 -12.13
N TYR A 20 -9.03 -0.28 -12.19
CA TYR A 20 -10.14 -0.07 -13.10
C TYR A 20 -9.65 0.52 -14.42
N THR A 21 -9.66 -0.28 -15.48
CA THR A 21 -9.08 0.06 -16.78
C THR A 21 -10.14 0.21 -17.87
N GLN A 22 -9.89 1.12 -18.81
CA GLN A 22 -10.69 1.26 -20.03
C GLN A 22 -10.23 0.30 -21.15
N HIS A 23 -9.05 -0.30 -20.99
CA HIS A 23 -8.49 -1.21 -21.97
C HIS A 23 -9.27 -2.54 -21.98
N GLN A 24 -9.37 -3.14 -23.16
CA GLN A 24 -9.88 -4.50 -23.27
C GLN A 24 -8.91 -5.46 -22.56
N THR A 25 -9.47 -6.43 -21.85
CA THR A 25 -8.72 -7.40 -21.04
C THR A 25 -9.33 -8.78 -21.26
N GLY A 26 -8.46 -9.79 -21.32
CA GLY A 26 -8.89 -11.19 -21.28
C GLY A 26 -9.42 -11.57 -19.90
N ASP A 27 -10.31 -12.56 -19.86
CA ASP A 27 -11.03 -12.92 -18.62
C ASP A 27 -10.11 -13.37 -17.48
N SER A 28 -8.97 -14.00 -17.80
CA SER A 28 -7.96 -14.42 -16.82
C SER A 28 -7.30 -13.25 -16.05
N LEU A 29 -7.35 -12.04 -16.61
CA LEU A 29 -6.79 -10.84 -15.99
C LEU A 29 -7.82 -10.09 -15.14
N ARG A 30 -9.10 -10.43 -15.28
CA ARG A 30 -10.20 -9.71 -14.62
C ARG A 30 -10.31 -10.13 -13.16
N TYR A 31 -10.58 -9.15 -12.31
CA TYR A 31 -10.97 -9.38 -10.93
C TYR A 31 -12.37 -9.99 -10.91
N SER A 32 -12.50 -11.12 -10.23
CA SER A 32 -13.77 -11.77 -9.93
C SER A 32 -13.97 -11.81 -8.43
N TYR A 33 -15.11 -11.29 -7.97
CA TYR A 33 -15.48 -11.35 -6.56
C TYR A 33 -16.08 -12.72 -6.24
N LYS A 34 -15.47 -13.45 -5.33
CA LYS A 34 -15.84 -14.83 -4.95
C LYS A 34 -16.84 -14.91 -3.80
N GLY A 35 -17.49 -13.80 -3.43
CA GLY A 35 -18.47 -13.78 -2.33
C GLY A 35 -17.89 -13.60 -0.93
N ASN A 36 -16.56 -13.63 -0.78
CA ASN A 36 -15.89 -13.49 0.51
C ASN A 36 -15.03 -12.22 0.49
N THR A 37 -15.49 -11.16 1.16
CA THR A 37 -14.64 -9.99 1.42
C THR A 37 -13.75 -10.30 2.61
N GLU A 38 -12.46 -9.95 2.52
CA GLU A 38 -11.55 -10.12 3.64
C GLU A 38 -12.03 -9.29 4.84
N PRO A 39 -12.09 -9.87 6.05
CA PRO A 39 -12.69 -9.19 7.19
C PRO A 39 -11.90 -7.93 7.55
N THR A 40 -12.61 -6.83 7.74
CA THR A 40 -12.03 -5.57 8.22
C THR A 40 -11.45 -5.80 9.62
N MET A 41 -10.15 -5.57 9.79
CA MET A 41 -9.47 -5.83 11.05
C MET A 41 -9.71 -4.71 12.06
N HIS A 42 -10.83 -4.80 12.77
CA HIS A 42 -11.11 -3.97 13.93
C HIS A 42 -10.59 -4.64 15.21
N HIS A 43 -9.27 -4.79 15.32
CA HIS A 43 -8.63 -5.16 16.58
C HIS A 43 -7.91 -3.96 17.19
N ARG A 44 -7.91 -3.83 18.52
CA ARG A 44 -7.16 -2.77 19.22
C ARG A 44 -5.70 -3.14 19.49
N ASP A 45 -5.31 -4.37 19.15
CA ASP A 45 -3.96 -4.88 19.36
C ASP A 45 -3.32 -5.14 18.01
N ILE A 46 -2.33 -4.32 17.69
CA ILE A 46 -1.58 -4.35 16.44
C ILE A 46 -0.83 -5.67 16.23
N VAL A 47 -0.42 -6.36 17.30
CA VAL A 47 0.27 -7.65 17.20
C VAL A 47 -0.69 -8.68 16.60
N GLN A 48 -1.93 -8.70 17.09
CA GLN A 48 -2.96 -9.59 16.56
C GLN A 48 -3.35 -9.22 15.13
N LYS A 49 -3.30 -7.94 14.74
CA LYS A 49 -3.50 -7.54 13.34
C LYS A 49 -2.47 -8.15 12.41
N VAL A 50 -1.19 -8.10 12.79
CA VAL A 50 -0.11 -8.74 12.02
C VAL A 50 -0.35 -10.25 11.90
N ASP A 51 -0.68 -10.94 13.00
CA ASP A 51 -1.00 -12.38 12.97
C ASP A 51 -2.20 -12.72 12.10
N MET A 52 -3.29 -11.95 12.23
CA MET A 52 -4.49 -12.14 11.43
C MET A 52 -4.21 -11.93 9.94
N ARG A 53 -3.34 -10.96 9.59
CA ARG A 53 -2.96 -10.68 8.21
C ARG A 53 -2.14 -11.81 7.61
N GLU A 54 -1.16 -12.34 8.35
CA GLU A 54 -0.41 -13.52 7.95
C GLU A 54 -1.33 -14.74 7.76
N ALA A 55 -2.27 -14.97 8.68
CA ALA A 55 -3.26 -16.04 8.57
C ALA A 55 -4.18 -15.85 7.36
N GLN A 56 -4.56 -14.62 7.02
CA GLN A 56 -5.34 -14.32 5.82
C GLN A 56 -4.57 -14.68 4.55
N PHE A 57 -3.29 -14.32 4.46
CA PHE A 57 -2.47 -14.67 3.30
C PHE A 57 -2.43 -16.17 3.05
N LEU A 58 -2.27 -16.96 4.11
CA LEU A 58 -2.22 -18.42 4.04
C LEU A 58 -3.57 -19.08 3.72
N ARG A 59 -4.68 -18.39 3.94
CA ARG A 59 -6.03 -18.87 3.56
C ARG A 59 -6.36 -18.62 2.10
N ARG A 60 -5.64 -17.73 1.41
CA ARG A 60 -5.86 -17.47 -0.01
C ARG A 60 -5.43 -18.68 -0.84
N SER A 61 -6.17 -18.98 -1.91
CA SER A 61 -5.79 -20.06 -2.85
C SER A 61 -4.50 -19.74 -3.61
N GLN A 62 -4.26 -18.45 -3.85
CA GLN A 62 -3.02 -17.86 -4.34
C GLN A 62 -2.76 -16.60 -3.53
N PHE A 63 -1.52 -16.36 -3.12
CA PHE A 63 -1.16 -15.19 -2.31
C PHE A 63 -1.60 -13.86 -2.95
N ASP A 64 -1.66 -13.83 -4.28
CA ASP A 64 -2.01 -12.66 -5.08
C ASP A 64 -3.53 -12.45 -5.28
N GLU A 65 -4.37 -13.36 -4.77
CA GLU A 65 -5.82 -13.34 -4.91
C GLU A 65 -6.51 -12.66 -3.72
N ILE A 66 -6.33 -11.35 -3.62
CA ILE A 66 -7.01 -10.50 -2.63
C ILE A 66 -8.49 -10.24 -3.00
N GLN A 67 -9.39 -10.28 -2.02
CA GLN A 67 -10.82 -9.99 -2.17
C GLN A 67 -11.22 -8.74 -1.38
N TYR A 68 -11.35 -7.60 -2.06
CA TYR A 68 -11.64 -6.29 -1.45
C TYR A 68 -13.09 -5.81 -1.67
N GLY A 69 -13.97 -6.71 -2.12
CA GLY A 69 -15.39 -6.46 -2.27
C GLY A 69 -15.91 -6.58 -3.70
N SER A 70 -17.22 -6.36 -3.85
CA SER A 70 -17.93 -6.61 -5.10
C SER A 70 -17.67 -5.55 -6.17
N ALA A 71 -17.39 -6.01 -7.39
CA ALA A 71 -17.29 -5.16 -8.59
C ALA A 71 -18.66 -4.79 -9.19
N VAL A 72 -19.77 -5.19 -8.57
CA VAL A 72 -21.14 -5.07 -9.14
C VAL A 72 -21.49 -3.65 -9.55
N LEU A 73 -21.06 -2.63 -8.81
CA LEU A 73 -21.33 -1.22 -9.15
C LEU A 73 -20.71 -0.78 -10.49
N LYS A 74 -19.73 -1.52 -11.02
CA LYS A 74 -19.06 -1.23 -12.30
C LYS A 74 -19.41 -2.23 -13.40
N ARG A 75 -20.30 -3.21 -13.15
CA ARG A 75 -20.63 -4.30 -14.09
C ARG A 75 -21.17 -3.82 -15.45
N ASN A 76 -21.86 -2.68 -15.45
CA ASN A 76 -22.46 -2.07 -16.65
C ASN A 76 -21.61 -0.90 -17.20
N GLY A 77 -20.47 -0.59 -16.59
CA GLY A 77 -19.58 0.48 -17.03
C GLY A 77 -18.71 0.05 -18.21
N LYS A 78 -18.35 0.99 -19.10
CA LYS A 78 -17.30 0.77 -20.10
C LYS A 78 -15.95 0.68 -19.39
N GLY A 79 -15.48 -0.55 -19.15
CA GLY A 79 -14.18 -0.84 -18.55
C GLY A 79 -14.13 -2.25 -17.93
N ALA A 80 -12.95 -2.62 -17.43
CA ALA A 80 -12.73 -3.87 -16.71
C ALA A 80 -11.97 -3.58 -15.43
N ILE A 81 -12.23 -4.37 -14.38
CA ILE A 81 -11.43 -4.34 -13.15
C ILE A 81 -10.40 -5.45 -13.27
N LEU A 82 -9.12 -5.10 -13.24
CA LEU A 82 -8.00 -6.03 -13.24
C LEU A 82 -7.81 -6.66 -11.86
N ARG A 83 -7.29 -7.89 -11.84
CA ARG A 83 -6.74 -8.49 -10.61
C ARG A 83 -5.72 -7.52 -10.00
N PRO A 84 -5.82 -7.19 -8.70
CA PRO A 84 -4.93 -6.21 -8.04
C PRO A 84 -3.44 -6.43 -8.24
N VAL A 85 -3.00 -7.70 -8.24
CA VAL A 85 -1.61 -8.07 -8.50
C VAL A 85 -1.10 -7.55 -9.84
N ILE A 86 -1.91 -7.61 -10.91
CA ILE A 86 -1.51 -7.13 -12.23
C ILE A 86 -1.24 -5.62 -12.18
N THR A 87 -2.12 -4.88 -11.50
CA THR A 87 -1.94 -3.44 -11.28
C THR A 87 -0.71 -3.16 -10.41
N ALA A 88 -0.44 -3.95 -9.37
CA ALA A 88 0.75 -3.78 -8.52
C ALA A 88 2.05 -3.97 -9.31
N HIS A 89 2.16 -5.04 -10.11
CA HIS A 89 3.34 -5.25 -10.96
C HIS A 89 3.52 -4.12 -11.98
N GLY A 90 2.44 -3.65 -12.60
CA GLY A 90 2.49 -2.49 -13.49
C GLY A 90 2.95 -1.21 -12.78
N HIS A 91 2.40 -0.94 -11.59
CA HIS A 91 2.72 0.22 -10.75
C HIS A 91 4.21 0.27 -10.40
N PHE A 92 4.74 -0.83 -9.85
CA PHE A 92 6.15 -0.90 -9.47
C PHE A 92 7.11 -0.96 -10.66
N ARG A 93 6.69 -1.52 -11.81
CA ARG A 93 7.48 -1.44 -13.05
C ARG A 93 7.67 0.01 -13.51
N ILE A 94 6.61 0.83 -13.49
CA ILE A 94 6.71 2.24 -13.86
C ILE A 94 7.62 2.98 -12.88
N LEU A 95 7.47 2.73 -11.58
CA LEU A 95 8.33 3.33 -10.56
C LEU A 95 9.80 2.94 -10.74
N LYS A 96 10.11 1.67 -11.04
CA LYS A 96 11.48 1.22 -11.31
C LYS A 96 12.09 1.95 -12.51
N ILE A 97 11.31 2.21 -13.55
CA ILE A 97 11.78 2.97 -14.73
C ILE A 97 12.10 4.42 -14.36
N ARG A 98 11.25 5.05 -13.54
CA ARG A 98 11.42 6.47 -13.16
C ARG A 98 12.46 6.70 -12.07
N TYR A 99 12.56 5.75 -11.15
CA TYR A 99 13.36 5.85 -9.93
C TYR A 99 14.18 4.55 -9.73
N PRO A 100 15.09 4.22 -10.66
CA PRO A 100 15.81 2.96 -10.64
C PRO A 100 16.69 2.78 -9.41
N ASP A 101 17.18 3.88 -8.85
CA ASP A 101 18.18 3.91 -7.78
C ASP A 101 17.60 4.04 -6.37
N VAL A 102 16.27 4.03 -6.22
CA VAL A 102 15.64 3.96 -4.90
C VAL A 102 16.09 2.67 -4.21
N LYS A 103 16.56 2.80 -2.97
CA LYS A 103 17.09 1.69 -2.16
C LYS A 103 16.20 1.30 -0.99
N THR A 104 15.28 2.16 -0.59
CA THR A 104 14.42 1.91 0.57
C THR A 104 12.98 1.94 0.12
N HIS A 105 12.29 0.84 0.38
CA HIS A 105 10.91 0.64 0.03
C HIS A 105 10.09 0.36 1.29
N ILE A 106 8.99 1.07 1.46
CA ILE A 106 8.11 0.94 2.62
C ILE A 106 6.71 0.65 2.07
N ILE A 107 6.14 -0.49 2.46
CA ILE A 107 4.83 -0.93 1.97
C ILE A 107 3.95 -1.36 3.14
N SER A 108 2.63 -1.26 2.94
CA SER A 108 1.67 -1.88 3.85
C SER A 108 1.86 -3.40 3.87
N HIS A 109 1.45 -4.03 4.97
CA HIS A 109 1.52 -5.49 5.14
C HIS A 109 0.53 -6.20 4.21
N GLU A 110 0.93 -6.37 2.95
CA GLU A 110 0.22 -7.11 1.91
C GLU A 110 1.19 -7.91 1.03
N CYS A 111 0.94 -9.22 0.92
CA CYS A 111 1.86 -10.14 0.24
C CYS A 111 1.97 -9.90 -1.28
N PHE A 112 0.91 -9.45 -1.96
CA PHE A 112 0.98 -9.14 -3.38
C PHE A 112 1.81 -7.88 -3.68
N LEU A 113 1.86 -6.90 -2.75
CA LEU A 113 2.75 -5.74 -2.84
C LEU A 113 4.21 -6.18 -2.71
N ARG A 114 4.50 -7.04 -1.72
CA ARG A 114 5.82 -7.66 -1.55
C ARG A 114 6.28 -8.39 -2.80
N GLY A 115 5.42 -9.21 -3.41
CA GLY A 115 5.75 -9.93 -4.65
C GLY A 115 6.08 -8.98 -5.80
N ALA A 116 5.26 -7.94 -5.99
CA ALA A 116 5.42 -7.00 -7.08
C ALA A 116 6.71 -6.15 -6.95
N ILE A 117 7.03 -5.68 -5.74
CA ILE A 117 8.23 -4.88 -5.50
C ILE A 117 9.52 -5.69 -5.58
N ILE A 118 9.53 -6.91 -5.01
CA ILE A 118 10.65 -7.85 -5.14
C ILE A 118 10.92 -8.16 -6.61
N THR A 119 9.87 -8.31 -7.41
CA THR A 119 10.02 -8.53 -8.86
C THR A 119 10.64 -7.32 -9.56
N ALA A 120 10.20 -6.10 -9.22
CA ALA A 120 10.66 -4.87 -9.89
C ALA A 120 12.11 -4.48 -9.54
N TRP A 121 12.57 -4.72 -8.31
CA TRP A 121 13.94 -4.43 -7.85
C TRP A 121 14.74 -5.69 -7.49
N ALA A 122 14.46 -6.80 -8.16
CA ALA A 122 15.03 -8.11 -7.84
C ALA A 122 16.57 -8.10 -7.71
N ASP A 123 17.27 -7.44 -8.63
CA ASP A 123 18.73 -7.40 -8.61
C ASP A 123 19.30 -6.64 -7.41
N GLN A 124 18.67 -5.54 -7.00
CA GLN A 124 19.11 -4.80 -5.81
C GLN A 124 18.93 -5.63 -4.53
N PHE A 125 17.80 -6.34 -4.40
CA PHE A 125 17.58 -7.20 -3.25
C PHE A 125 18.54 -8.40 -3.22
N ARG A 126 18.83 -9.02 -4.39
CA ARG A 126 19.85 -10.08 -4.50
C ARG A 126 21.24 -9.60 -4.12
N GLN A 127 21.59 -8.37 -4.49
CA GLN A 127 22.86 -7.75 -4.16
C GLN A 127 22.91 -7.16 -2.75
N GLN A 128 21.83 -7.30 -1.96
CA GLN A 128 21.70 -6.73 -0.60
C GLN A 128 21.87 -5.20 -0.57
N GLN A 129 21.53 -4.53 -1.68
CA GLN A 129 21.61 -3.07 -1.83
C GLN A 129 20.27 -2.37 -1.63
N GLY A 130 19.19 -3.13 -1.43
CA GLY A 130 17.84 -2.64 -1.23
C GLY A 130 17.23 -3.12 0.09
N GLU A 131 16.50 -2.24 0.74
CA GLU A 131 15.70 -2.48 1.94
C GLU A 131 14.22 -2.49 1.57
N LEU A 132 13.50 -3.51 2.04
CA LEU A 132 12.07 -3.61 1.93
C LEU A 132 11.46 -3.76 3.31
N TRP A 133 10.57 -2.85 3.67
CA TRP A 133 9.90 -2.81 4.96
C TRP A 133 8.41 -3.07 4.80
N PHE A 134 7.88 -4.02 5.58
CA PHE A 134 6.46 -4.07 5.91
C PHE A 134 6.16 -3.14 7.07
N VAL A 135 4.98 -2.52 7.02
CA VAL A 135 4.46 -1.64 8.06
C VAL A 135 3.00 -1.94 8.31
N GLU A 136 2.65 -2.08 9.59
CA GLU A 136 1.29 -2.01 10.12
C GLU A 136 1.28 -0.88 11.17
N GLU A 137 0.22 -0.08 11.19
CA GLU A 137 0.15 1.15 12.00
C GLU A 137 -1.24 1.35 12.59
N GLU A 138 -1.27 1.73 13.86
CA GLU A 138 -2.44 2.22 14.59
C GLU A 138 -2.16 3.64 15.07
N ILE A 139 -2.57 4.62 14.25
CA ILE A 139 -2.31 6.04 14.53
C ILE A 139 -3.63 6.68 14.96
N SER A 140 -3.69 7.08 16.23
CA SER A 140 -4.84 7.78 16.82
C SER A 140 -4.60 9.28 16.92
N ASP A 141 -3.34 9.70 17.07
CA ASP A 141 -2.92 11.09 17.14
C ASP A 141 -1.80 11.36 16.13
N SER A 142 -2.14 11.95 14.98
CA SER A 142 -1.16 12.25 13.95
C SER A 142 -0.17 13.36 14.34
N ASN A 143 -0.46 14.12 15.39
CA ASN A 143 0.31 15.28 15.83
C ASN A 143 1.10 14.98 17.11
N ALA A 144 1.28 13.70 17.45
CA ALA A 144 2.06 13.31 18.60
C ALA A 144 3.52 13.76 18.45
N ASP A 145 3.95 14.70 19.28
CA ASP A 145 5.31 15.27 19.28
C ASP A 145 6.33 14.42 20.07
N THR A 146 5.89 13.34 20.71
CA THR A 146 6.78 12.44 21.46
C THR A 146 7.61 11.57 20.52
N PRO A 147 8.83 11.15 20.89
CA PRO A 147 9.58 10.19 20.07
C PRO A 147 8.95 8.79 20.03
N TRP A 148 9.25 8.01 18.99
CA TRP A 148 8.93 6.58 18.96
C TRP A 148 9.83 5.81 19.95
N HIS A 149 9.21 5.02 20.81
CA HIS A 149 9.88 4.16 21.78
C HIS A 149 9.79 2.69 21.37
N PHE A 150 10.93 2.01 21.30
CA PHE A 150 10.98 0.58 21.04
C PHE A 150 10.41 -0.20 22.22
N LYS A 151 9.56 -1.19 21.93
CA LYS A 151 8.88 -2.01 22.96
C LYS A 151 9.27 -3.47 22.94
N GLY A 152 9.83 -3.94 21.84
CA GLY A 152 10.27 -5.31 21.72
C GLY A 152 10.19 -5.83 20.30
N THR A 153 10.58 -7.09 20.16
CA THR A 153 10.56 -7.83 18.91
C THR A 153 9.68 -9.05 19.08
N THR A 154 8.87 -9.33 18.05
CA THR A 154 8.03 -10.51 17.94
C THR A 154 8.26 -11.18 16.58
N TYR A 155 7.84 -12.44 16.44
CA TYR A 155 8.04 -13.21 15.22
C TYR A 155 6.68 -13.70 14.73
N HIS A 156 6.39 -13.45 13.44
CA HIS A 156 5.06 -13.69 12.88
C HIS A 156 5.10 -14.34 11.51
N GLY A 157 3.99 -15.01 11.17
CA GLY A 157 3.79 -15.67 9.89
C GLY A 157 4.58 -16.96 9.72
N TRP A 158 4.40 -17.58 8.55
CA TRP A 158 5.04 -18.86 8.22
C TRP A 158 6.57 -18.80 8.25
N TRP A 159 7.13 -17.66 7.84
CA TRP A 159 8.57 -17.43 7.77
C TRP A 159 9.19 -16.97 9.09
N GLN A 160 8.38 -16.82 10.15
CA GLN A 160 8.82 -16.24 11.43
C GLN A 160 9.57 -14.92 11.21
N ASN A 161 8.98 -14.04 10.41
CA ASN A 161 9.58 -12.75 10.10
C ASN A 161 9.71 -11.94 11.39
N GLN A 162 10.85 -11.26 11.57
CA GLN A 162 11.10 -10.44 12.74
C GLN A 162 10.36 -9.10 12.62
N TRP A 163 9.45 -8.83 13.55
CA TRP A 163 8.72 -7.57 13.65
C TRP A 163 9.16 -6.79 14.89
N GLN A 164 9.40 -5.50 14.72
CA GLN A 164 9.66 -4.58 15.82
C GLN A 164 8.40 -3.81 16.16
N ARG A 165 8.06 -3.75 17.46
CA ARG A 165 6.97 -2.95 17.98
C ARG A 165 7.49 -1.62 18.50
N TRP A 166 6.82 -0.55 18.11
CA TRP A 166 7.13 0.82 18.50
C TRP A 166 5.85 1.52 18.97
N GLU A 167 5.97 2.38 19.99
CA GLU A 167 4.87 3.18 20.52
C GLU A 167 5.24 4.65 20.61
N GLN A 168 4.25 5.53 20.44
CA GLN A 168 4.40 6.99 20.51
C GLN A 168 3.09 7.58 21.06
N GLY A 169 3.03 7.90 22.35
CA GLY A 169 1.78 8.29 23.02
C GLY A 169 0.70 7.21 22.84
N ASN A 170 -0.40 7.56 22.17
CA ASN A 170 -1.51 6.63 21.85
C ASN A 170 -1.35 5.92 20.49
N ASN A 171 -0.24 6.15 19.79
CA ASN A 171 0.07 5.50 18.52
C ASN A 171 0.89 4.24 18.74
N CYS A 172 0.68 3.25 17.88
CA CYS A 172 1.48 2.05 17.83
C CYS A 172 1.81 1.71 16.37
N LYS A 173 2.97 1.14 16.13
CA LYS A 173 3.33 0.57 14.82
C LYS A 173 4.15 -0.69 14.98
N MET A 174 4.03 -1.56 13.98
CA MET A 174 4.88 -2.71 13.80
C MET A 174 5.55 -2.64 12.44
N VAL A 175 6.87 -2.86 12.43
CA VAL A 175 7.68 -2.80 11.22
C VAL A 175 8.52 -4.07 11.08
N CYS A 176 8.64 -4.58 9.86
CA CYS A 176 9.41 -5.77 9.57
C CYS A 176 10.32 -5.55 8.36
N LEU A 177 11.62 -5.76 8.57
CA LEU A 177 12.61 -5.72 7.51
C LEU A 177 12.61 -7.06 6.77
N LEU A 178 12.22 -7.05 5.51
CA LEU A 178 12.15 -8.24 4.66
C LEU A 178 13.45 -8.49 3.89
N THR A 179 14.22 -7.44 3.59
CA THR A 179 15.51 -7.50 2.89
C THR A 179 16.44 -6.41 3.44
N GLY A 180 17.75 -6.64 3.42
CA GLY A 180 18.74 -5.70 3.97
C GLY A 180 19.21 -6.11 5.37
N ALA A 181 20.07 -5.28 5.97
CA ALA A 181 20.82 -5.66 7.17
C ALA A 181 20.55 -4.82 8.43
N SER A 182 20.04 -3.59 8.30
CA SER A 182 19.92 -2.66 9.44
C SER A 182 18.51 -2.57 10.01
N LEU A 183 18.30 -3.26 11.13
CA LEU A 183 17.08 -3.21 11.94
C LEU A 183 16.95 -1.92 12.77
N GLU A 184 18.01 -1.12 12.89
CA GLU A 184 18.05 0.07 13.77
C GLU A 184 17.16 1.23 13.28
N ARG A 185 16.70 1.17 12.03
CA ARG A 185 15.94 2.25 11.38
C ARG A 185 14.43 2.18 11.60
N GLY A 186 13.92 1.19 12.33
CA GLY A 186 12.48 0.95 12.50
C GLY A 186 11.68 2.15 13.03
N ALA A 187 12.30 2.99 13.87
CA ALA A 187 11.69 4.23 14.36
C ALA A 187 11.28 5.20 13.23
N ASN A 188 12.05 5.25 12.13
CA ASN A 188 11.85 6.18 11.03
C ASN A 188 10.97 5.62 9.90
N VAL A 189 10.62 4.33 9.97
CA VAL A 189 9.78 3.66 8.98
C VAL A 189 8.31 3.97 9.30
N SER A 190 7.57 4.53 8.34
CA SER A 190 6.16 4.86 8.51
C SER A 190 5.42 4.97 7.18
N LEU A 191 4.10 4.77 7.20
CA LEU A 191 3.20 5.10 6.09
C LEU A 191 2.58 6.50 6.22
N ALA A 192 3.17 7.40 7.02
CA ALA A 192 2.62 8.72 7.32
C ALA A 192 2.23 9.52 6.08
N THR A 193 3.11 9.60 5.08
CA THR A 193 2.81 10.33 3.83
C THR A 193 1.64 9.72 3.08
N SER A 194 1.52 8.38 3.05
CA SER A 194 0.38 7.68 2.46
C SER A 194 -0.92 7.96 3.23
N ARG A 195 -0.88 7.94 4.57
CA ARG A 195 -2.04 8.27 5.41
C ARG A 195 -2.49 9.71 5.18
N CYS A 196 -1.57 10.68 5.18
CA CYS A 196 -1.89 12.08 4.93
C CYS A 196 -2.58 12.27 3.57
N PHE A 197 -2.06 11.64 2.51
CA PHE A 197 -2.70 11.69 1.20
C PHE A 197 -4.07 11.01 1.20
N ILE A 198 -4.22 9.84 1.82
CA ILE A 198 -5.50 9.12 1.85
C ILE A 198 -6.56 9.95 2.59
N THR A 199 -6.23 10.54 3.74
CA THR A 199 -7.13 11.44 4.48
C THR A 199 -7.52 12.65 3.63
N TRP A 200 -6.54 13.31 2.99
CA TRP A 200 -6.83 14.43 2.10
C TRP A 200 -7.71 14.02 0.91
N LEU A 201 -7.47 12.83 0.33
CA LEU A 201 -8.17 12.31 -0.83
C LEU A 201 -9.64 12.00 -0.50
N THR A 202 -9.91 11.45 0.68
CA THR A 202 -11.28 11.13 1.11
C THR A 202 -12.15 12.36 1.31
N ASP A 203 -11.53 13.51 1.58
CA ASP A 203 -12.23 14.79 1.71
C ASP A 203 -12.52 15.46 0.34
N GLN A 204 -11.96 14.95 -0.76
CA GLN A 204 -12.18 15.53 -2.09
C GLN A 204 -13.54 15.11 -2.66
N HIS A 205 -14.40 16.09 -2.94
CA HIS A 205 -15.74 15.86 -3.49
C HIS A 205 -15.72 14.93 -4.72
N ASP A 206 -14.84 15.18 -5.68
CA ASP A 206 -14.72 14.38 -6.90
C ASP A 206 -14.46 12.89 -6.60
N PHE A 207 -13.62 12.61 -5.59
CA PHE A 207 -13.28 11.24 -5.21
C PHE A 207 -14.49 10.51 -4.60
N THR A 208 -15.31 11.21 -3.79
CA THR A 208 -16.53 10.62 -3.19
C THR A 208 -17.54 10.16 -4.26
N GLN A 209 -17.54 10.80 -5.44
CA GLN A 209 -18.41 10.46 -6.56
C GLN A 209 -17.79 9.46 -7.56
N SER A 210 -16.58 8.97 -7.30
CA SER A 210 -15.82 8.11 -8.22
C SER A 210 -16.53 6.78 -8.56
N ALA A 211 -17.42 6.31 -7.68
CA ALA A 211 -18.26 5.13 -7.90
C ALA A 211 -19.18 5.27 -9.13
N LEU A 212 -19.51 6.50 -9.56
CA LEU A 212 -20.36 6.78 -10.72
C LEU A 212 -19.57 6.94 -12.03
N LEU A 213 -18.25 7.05 -11.96
CA LEU A 213 -17.41 7.38 -13.12
C LEU A 213 -16.99 6.16 -13.95
N SER A 214 -16.74 6.36 -15.25
CA SER A 214 -16.10 5.36 -16.12
C SER A 214 -14.61 5.21 -15.80
N ALA A 215 -13.97 4.13 -16.27
CA ALA A 215 -12.55 3.86 -15.97
C ALA A 215 -11.62 5.01 -16.41
N GLY A 216 -11.83 5.55 -17.62
CA GLY A 216 -11.08 6.70 -18.12
C GLY A 216 -11.25 7.93 -17.24
N ARG A 217 -12.48 8.24 -16.82
CA ARG A 217 -12.76 9.38 -15.93
C ARG A 217 -12.18 9.20 -14.53
N VAL A 218 -12.24 8.00 -13.96
CA VAL A 218 -11.56 7.69 -12.68
C VAL A 218 -10.06 7.93 -12.79
N THR A 219 -9.43 7.47 -13.88
CA THR A 219 -7.99 7.64 -14.10
C THR A 219 -7.61 9.13 -14.23
N GLN A 220 -8.37 9.89 -15.01
CA GLN A 220 -8.17 11.33 -15.16
C GLN A 220 -8.35 12.07 -13.82
N MET A 221 -9.45 11.80 -13.12
CA MET A 221 -9.74 12.38 -11.80
C MET A 221 -8.61 12.10 -10.82
N LEU A 222 -8.17 10.84 -10.69
CA LEU A 222 -7.08 10.49 -9.77
C LEU A 222 -5.75 11.17 -10.15
N THR A 223 -5.49 11.34 -11.45
CA THR A 223 -4.29 12.06 -11.93
C THR A 223 -4.35 13.54 -11.56
N SER A 224 -5.49 14.20 -11.79
CA SER A 224 -5.70 15.61 -11.43
C SER A 224 -5.60 15.83 -9.92
N LEU A 225 -6.20 14.94 -9.11
CA LEU A 225 -6.13 15.01 -7.65
C LEU A 225 -4.70 14.79 -7.15
N ALA A 226 -3.93 13.89 -7.77
CA ALA A 226 -2.53 13.69 -7.40
C ALA A 226 -1.67 14.94 -7.69
N LEU A 227 -1.90 15.62 -8.82
CA LEU A 227 -1.23 16.88 -9.14
C LEU A 227 -1.59 17.97 -8.13
N LYS A 228 -2.88 18.16 -7.86
CA LYS A 228 -3.38 19.11 -6.86
C LYS A 228 -2.79 18.88 -5.47
N TYR A 229 -2.68 17.62 -5.04
CA TYR A 229 -2.04 17.28 -3.77
C TYR A 229 -0.56 17.67 -3.77
N ASN A 230 0.18 17.32 -4.82
CA ASN A 230 1.60 17.69 -4.92
C ASN A 230 1.81 19.21 -4.93
N GLU A 231 0.96 19.97 -5.62
CA GLU A 231 1.00 21.43 -5.64
C GLU A 231 0.78 22.03 -4.25
N SER A 232 -0.10 21.43 -3.44
CA SER A 232 -0.37 21.87 -2.06
C SER A 232 0.78 21.65 -1.08
N LEU A 233 1.74 20.77 -1.41
CA LEU A 233 2.93 20.51 -0.60
C LEU A 233 4.08 21.48 -0.90
N THR A 234 4.07 22.09 -2.08
CA THR A 234 5.03 23.15 -2.43
C THR A 234 4.66 24.43 -1.68
N PRO A 235 5.58 25.02 -0.88
CA PRO A 235 5.31 26.32 -0.30
C PRO A 235 5.04 27.32 -1.42
N SER A 236 3.92 28.03 -1.36
CA SER A 236 3.60 29.13 -2.26
C SER A 236 4.81 30.07 -2.31
N CYS A 237 5.44 30.20 -3.48
CA CYS A 237 6.58 31.11 -3.68
C CYS A 237 6.20 32.56 -3.40
#